data_AF-A0A6H9YM37-F1
#
_entry.id   AF-A0A6H9YM37-F1
#
_cell.length_a   1.000
_cell.length_b   1.000
_cell.length_c   1.000
_cell.angle_alpha   90.00
_cell.angle_beta   90.00
_cell.angle_gamma   90.00
#
_symmetry.space_group_name_H-M   'P 1'
#
loop_
_entity.id
_entity.type
_entity.pdbx_description
1 polymer ?
#
loop_
_entity_poly.entity_id
_entity_poly.type
_entity_poly.pdbx_seq_one_letter_code
_entity_poly.pdbx_strand_id
1 'polypeptide(L)'
;MNVAKLVEFDPDKWPKALVWNDERVRAWRLKFEREVEAARAVAGTRPVNVFKIWLSMPMPSRVMVWTPAQTGTFLDRAHHHRLYAMCHLVAVTGLRRSEVARLEWSDVNLDAQD
;
A
#
# COMPACT_ATOMS: atom_id res chain seq x y z
N MET A 1 12.96 16.67 -30.48
CA MET A 1 13.80 17.27 -29.41
C MET A 1 13.22 16.86 -28.07
N ASN A 2 13.97 16.13 -27.22
CA ASN A 2 13.48 15.75 -25.89
C ASN A 2 13.64 16.94 -24.94
N VAL A 3 12.54 17.65 -24.68
CA VAL A 3 12.52 18.89 -23.90
C VAL A 3 12.90 18.65 -22.42
N ALA A 4 12.71 17.43 -21.91
CA ALA A 4 13.06 17.08 -20.53
C ALA A 4 14.57 17.06 -20.27
N LYS A 5 15.41 17.00 -21.31
CA LYS A 5 16.87 17.13 -21.20
C LYS A 5 17.35 18.58 -21.08
N LEU A 6 16.49 19.57 -21.31
CA LEU A 6 16.85 20.99 -21.28
C LEU A 6 16.72 21.59 -19.87
N VAL A 7 16.30 20.81 -18.89
CA VAL A 7 16.15 21.22 -17.49
C VAL A 7 16.96 20.26 -16.63
N GLU A 8 18.19 20.65 -16.29
CA GLU A 8 18.97 19.99 -15.25
C GLU A 8 18.38 20.36 -13.88
N PHE A 9 17.80 19.39 -13.19
CA PHE A 9 17.48 19.51 -11.78
C PHE A 9 18.69 19.11 -10.94
N ASP A 10 18.98 19.87 -9.89
CA ASP A 10 19.98 19.53 -8.88
C ASP A 10 19.71 18.11 -8.32
N PRO A 11 20.63 17.14 -8.50
CA PRO A 11 20.38 15.72 -8.25
C PRO A 11 20.14 15.34 -6.78
N ASP A 12 20.29 16.27 -5.84
CA ASP A 12 20.40 15.97 -4.41
C ASP A 12 19.10 15.63 -3.67
N LYS A 13 17.94 15.56 -4.35
CA LYS A 13 16.65 15.37 -3.65
C LYS A 13 15.66 14.48 -4.36
N TRP A 14 16.08 13.42 -5.04
CA TRP A 14 15.12 12.36 -5.37
C TRP A 14 14.96 11.44 -4.17
N PRO A 15 13.87 11.55 -3.39
CA PRO A 15 13.59 10.52 -2.39
C PRO A 15 13.43 9.21 -3.15
N LYS A 16 14.44 8.35 -3.07
CA LYS A 16 14.34 6.99 -3.59
C LYS A 16 13.06 6.39 -3.00
N ALA A 17 12.20 5.83 -3.84
CA ALA A 17 11.03 5.11 -3.38
C ALA A 17 11.52 3.99 -2.47
N LEU A 18 11.43 4.20 -1.16
CA LEU A 18 11.86 3.25 -0.18
C LEU A 18 10.73 2.24 -0.04
N VAL A 19 10.92 1.08 -0.68
CA VAL A 19 10.05 -0.08 -0.51
C VAL A 19 10.03 -0.44 0.98
N TRP A 20 8.86 -0.85 1.47
CA TRP A 20 8.74 -1.47 2.78
C TRP A 20 9.60 -2.75 2.79
N ASN A 21 10.78 -2.70 3.43
CA ASN A 21 11.52 -3.92 3.74
C ASN A 21 10.99 -4.51 5.05
N ASP A 22 11.12 -5.83 5.22
CA ASP A 22 10.51 -6.55 6.34
C ASP A 22 10.96 -6.02 7.70
N GLU A 23 12.20 -5.56 7.79
CA GLU A 23 12.77 -4.99 9.01
C GLU A 23 12.09 -3.68 9.43
N ARG A 24 11.87 -2.73 8.51
CA ARG A 24 11.17 -1.47 8.80
C ARG A 24 9.72 -1.71 9.16
N VAL A 25 9.07 -2.66 8.50
CA VAL A 25 7.70 -3.07 8.83
C VAL A 25 7.64 -3.65 10.24
N ARG A 26 8.58 -4.53 10.59
CA ARG A 26 8.66 -5.12 11.93
C ARG A 26 8.91 -4.05 12.99
N ALA A 27 9.88 -3.17 12.78
CA ALA A 27 10.18 -2.08 13.72
C ALA A 27 8.99 -1.15 13.93
N TRP A 28 8.29 -0.78 12.85
CA TRP A 28 7.08 0.03 12.94
C TRP A 28 5.93 -0.71 13.66
N ARG A 29 5.71 -2.00 13.36
CA ARG A 29 4.67 -2.83 14.01
C ARG A 29 4.89 -2.96 15.51
N LEU A 30 6.11 -3.29 15.92
CA LEU A 30 6.47 -3.39 17.35
C LEU A 30 6.24 -2.08 18.08
N LYS A 31 6.61 -0.95 17.46
CA LYS A 31 6.34 0.38 18.03
C LYS A 31 4.84 0.64 18.13
N PHE A 32 4.09 0.38 17.07
CA PHE A 32 2.64 0.57 17.03
C PHE A 32 1.91 -0.28 18.09
N GLU A 33 2.26 -1.56 18.20
CA GLU A 33 1.73 -2.47 19.21
C GLU A 33 1.99 -1.95 20.63
N ARG A 34 3.21 -1.45 20.88
CA ARG A 34 3.55 -0.83 22.17
C ARG A 34 2.72 0.42 22.47
N GLU A 35 2.52 1.31 21.50
CA GLU A 35 1.70 2.52 21.69
C GLU A 35 0.22 2.16 21.93
N VAL A 36 -0.31 1.16 21.22
CA VAL A 36 -1.67 0.65 21.45
C VAL A 36 -1.82 0.04 22.84
N GLU A 37 -0.84 -0.74 23.28
CA GLU A 37 -0.86 -1.36 24.60
C GLU A 37 -0.77 -0.31 25.72
N ALA A 38 0.12 0.68 25.57
CA ALA A 38 0.21 1.80 26.51
C ALA A 38 -1.11 2.59 26.58
N ALA A 39 -1.76 2.84 25.44
CA ALA A 39 -3.05 3.53 25.41
C ALA A 39 -4.16 2.70 26.07
N ARG A 40 -4.16 1.38 25.89
CA ARG A 40 -5.11 0.46 26.54
C ARG A 40 -4.91 0.41 28.06
N ALA A 41 -3.66 0.36 28.52
CA ALA A 41 -3.35 0.39 29.94
C ALA A 41 -3.87 1.67 30.62
N VAL A 42 -3.75 2.82 29.96
CA VAL A 42 -4.27 4.10 30.47
C VAL A 42 -5.80 4.18 30.39
N ALA A 43 -6.40 3.62 29.33
CA ALA A 43 -7.85 3.68 29.12
C ALA A 43 -8.65 2.72 30.01
N GLY A 44 -8.04 1.63 30.48
CA GLY A 44 -8.71 0.59 31.26
C GLY A 44 -9.84 -0.06 30.45
N THR A 45 -11.09 0.14 30.88
CA THR A 45 -12.28 -0.38 30.19
C THR A 45 -12.77 0.52 29.05
N ARG A 46 -12.27 1.76 28.93
CA ARG A 46 -12.69 2.69 27.89
C ARG A 46 -12.16 2.26 26.52
N PRO A 47 -12.93 2.44 25.43
CA PRO A 47 -12.48 2.08 24.10
C PRO A 47 -11.31 2.96 23.65
N VAL A 48 -10.24 2.33 23.16
CA VAL A 48 -9.09 3.02 22.57
C VAL A 48 -9.33 3.21 21.06
N ASN A 49 -9.17 4.44 20.59
CA ASN A 49 -9.19 4.73 19.15
C ASN A 49 -7.84 4.35 18.52
N VAL A 50 -7.71 3.08 18.16
CA VAL A 50 -6.50 2.52 17.51
C VAL A 50 -6.18 3.22 16.19
N PHE A 51 -7.19 3.68 15.45
CA PHE A 51 -7.01 4.40 14.20
C PHE A 51 -6.34 5.76 14.41
N LYS A 52 -6.67 6.47 15.50
CA LYS A 52 -6.01 7.73 15.85
C LYS A 52 -4.55 7.52 16.23
N ILE A 53 -4.23 6.43 16.93
CA ILE A 53 -2.85 6.06 17.23
C ILE A 53 -2.10 5.80 15.93
N TRP A 54 -2.68 5.00 15.03
CA TRP A 54 -2.11 4.71 13.72
C TRP A 54 -1.78 5.99 12.92
N LEU A 55 -2.72 6.94 12.85
CA LEU A 55 -2.53 8.23 12.17
C LEU A 55 -1.39 9.09 12.74
N SER A 56 -1.08 8.91 14.04
CA SER A 56 0.01 9.63 14.70
C SER A 56 1.39 9.00 14.49
N MET A 57 1.44 7.77 13.95
CA MET A 57 2.70 7.07 13.76
C MET A 57 3.47 7.63 12.56
N PRO A 58 4.82 7.79 12.67
CA PRO A 58 5.62 8.13 11.50
C PRO A 58 5.53 7.00 10.48
N MET A 59 5.19 7.35 9.24
CA MET A 59 5.08 6.38 8.15
C MET A 59 6.47 5.79 7.83
N PRO A 60 6.60 4.46 7.65
CA PRO A 60 7.90 3.83 7.33
C PRO A 60 8.56 4.33 6.03
N SER A 61 7.78 4.94 5.13
CA SER A 61 8.21 5.56 3.87
C SER A 61 7.21 6.65 3.45
N ARG A 62 7.66 7.62 2.64
CA ARG A 62 6.79 8.66 2.04
C ARG A 62 5.73 8.08 1.11
N VAL A 63 6.05 6.97 0.45
CA VAL A 63 5.10 6.22 -0.38
C VAL A 63 4.91 4.86 0.27
N MET A 64 3.69 4.58 0.71
CA MET A 64 3.33 3.27 1.21
C MET A 64 3.20 2.30 0.04
N VAL A 65 4.08 1.30 0.00
CA VAL A 65 3.94 0.14 -0.88
C VAL A 65 3.71 -1.07 0.00
N TRP A 66 2.63 -1.82 -0.24
CA TRP A 66 2.33 -3.03 0.51
C TRP A 66 3.34 -4.14 0.21
N THR A 67 3.68 -4.93 1.23
CA THR A 67 4.46 -6.17 1.03
C THR A 67 3.57 -7.27 0.44
N PRO A 68 4.12 -8.32 -0.20
CA PRO A 68 3.32 -9.43 -0.73
C PRO A 68 2.39 -10.06 0.31
N ALA A 69 2.87 -10.26 1.55
CA ALA A 69 2.05 -10.80 2.64
C ALA A 69 0.88 -9.87 3.03
N GLN A 70 1.09 -8.56 2.98
CA GLN A 70 0.03 -7.57 3.25
C GLN A 70 -1.00 -7.54 2.13
N THR A 71 -0.53 -7.58 0.89
CA THR A 71 -1.40 -7.68 -0.29
C THR A 71 -2.24 -8.95 -0.25
N GLY A 72 -1.64 -10.10 0.10
CA GLY A 72 -2.36 -11.36 0.29
C GLY A 72 -3.44 -11.24 1.37
N THR A 73 -3.09 -10.73 2.55
CA THR A 73 -4.06 -10.51 3.64
C THR A 73 -5.23 -9.61 3.23
N PHE A 74 -4.96 -8.59 2.40
CA PHE A 74 -6.00 -7.74 1.85
C PHE A 74 -6.89 -8.50 0.87
N LEU A 75 -6.31 -9.27 -0.06
CA LEU A 75 -7.04 -10.04 -1.05
C LEU A 75 -7.90 -11.13 -0.40
N ASP A 76 -7.40 -11.81 0.64
CA ASP A 76 -8.16 -12.80 1.42
C ASP A 76 -9.44 -12.19 2.02
N ARG A 77 -9.36 -10.96 2.54
CA ARG A 77 -10.52 -10.24 3.07
C ARG A 77 -11.42 -9.68 1.99
N ALA A 78 -10.85 -9.25 0.87
CA ALA A 78 -11.58 -8.70 -0.26
C ALA A 78 -12.27 -9.78 -1.09
N HIS A 79 -11.97 -11.07 -0.88
CA HIS A 79 -12.45 -12.20 -1.67
C HIS A 79 -13.97 -12.20 -1.92
N HIS A 80 -14.77 -11.81 -0.94
CA HIS A 80 -16.24 -11.74 -1.06
C HIS A 80 -16.78 -10.36 -1.49
N HIS A 81 -15.89 -9.39 -1.71
CA HIS A 81 -16.28 -8.06 -2.13
C HIS A 81 -16.48 -8.01 -3.66
N ARG A 82 -17.51 -7.30 -4.13
CA ARG A 82 -17.83 -7.17 -5.56
C ARG A 82 -16.68 -6.64 -6.43
N LEU A 83 -15.70 -5.96 -5.82
CA LEU A 83 -14.51 -5.41 -6.50
C LEU A 83 -13.28 -6.32 -6.43
N TYR A 84 -13.41 -7.55 -5.93
CA TYR A 84 -12.29 -8.47 -5.76
C TYR A 84 -11.48 -8.66 -7.06
N ALA A 85 -12.14 -8.96 -8.18
CA ALA A 85 -11.47 -9.16 -9.46
C ALA A 85 -10.63 -7.94 -9.88
N MET A 86 -11.16 -6.73 -9.68
CA MET A 86 -10.46 -5.48 -9.95
C MET A 86 -9.23 -5.32 -9.04
N CYS A 87 -9.40 -5.55 -7.74
CA CYS A 87 -8.32 -5.49 -6.76
C CYS A 87 -7.21 -6.49 -7.06
N HIS A 88 -7.59 -7.73 -7.41
CA HIS A 88 -6.66 -8.80 -7.75
C HIS A 88 -5.88 -8.46 -9.03
N LEU A 89 -6.57 -8.01 -10.08
CA LEU A 89 -5.96 -7.59 -11.34
C LEU A 89 -4.90 -6.50 -11.12
N VAL A 90 -5.24 -5.43 -10.40
CA VAL A 90 -4.30 -4.32 -10.10
C VAL A 90 -3.09 -4.81 -9.32
N ALA A 91 -3.30 -5.68 -8.34
CA ALA A 91 -2.23 -6.20 -7.49
C ALA A 91 -1.19 -7.00 -8.27
N VAL A 92 -1.59 -7.73 -9.33
CA VAL A 92 -0.68 -8.60 -10.10
C VAL A 92 -0.14 -7.96 -11.38
N THR A 93 -0.82 -6.97 -11.95
CA THR A 93 -0.42 -6.33 -13.22
C THR A 93 0.20 -4.94 -13.05
N GLY A 94 -0.06 -4.27 -11.93
CA GLY A 94 0.37 -2.88 -11.73
C GLY A 94 -0.42 -1.85 -12.55
N LEU A 95 -1.58 -2.23 -13.11
CA LEU A 95 -2.43 -1.30 -13.85
C LEU A 95 -2.81 -0.08 -13.00
N ARG A 96 -2.73 1.09 -13.62
CA ARG A 96 -3.15 2.35 -13.02
C ARG A 96 -4.67 2.38 -12.94
N ARG A 97 -5.19 3.12 -11.97
CA ARG A 97 -6.64 3.30 -11.78
C ARG A 97 -7.36 3.75 -13.07
N SER A 98 -6.72 4.56 -13.92
CA SER A 98 -7.30 5.00 -15.19
C SER A 98 -7.35 3.91 -16.27
N GLU A 99 -6.40 2.98 -16.26
CA GLU A 99 -6.35 1.86 -17.21
C GLU A 99 -7.44 0.85 -16.86
N VAL A 100 -7.55 0.50 -15.58
CA VAL A 100 -8.60 -0.38 -15.07
C VAL A 100 -10.00 0.21 -15.30
N ALA A 101 -10.17 1.52 -15.10
CA ALA A 101 -11.45 2.19 -15.30
C ALA A 101 -11.91 2.23 -16.76
N ARG A 102 -11.00 2.00 -17.71
CA ARG A 102 -11.27 1.98 -19.15
C ARG A 102 -11.13 0.60 -19.79
N LEU A 103 -10.95 -0.44 -18.98
CA LEU A 103 -10.79 -1.79 -19.46
C LEU A 103 -12.10 -2.26 -20.11
N GLU A 104 -12.05 -2.60 -21.39
CA GLU A 104 -13.19 -3.14 -22.14
C GLU A 104 -13.07 -4.66 -22.30
N TRP A 105 -14.18 -5.33 -22.60
CA TRP A 105 -14.17 -6.79 -22.84
C TRP A 105 -13.27 -7.18 -24.01
N SER A 106 -13.10 -6.31 -25.01
CA SER A 106 -12.20 -6.52 -26.14
C SER A 106 -10.72 -6.49 -25.76
N ASP A 107 -10.36 -5.93 -24.60
CA ASP A 107 -8.98 -5.85 -24.14
C ASP A 107 -8.54 -7.10 -23.36
N VAL A 108 -9.47 -8.03 -23.09
CA VAL A 108 -9.23 -9.21 -22.24
C VAL A 108 -9.35 -10.48 -23.07
N ASN A 109 -8.25 -11.19 -23.25
CA ASN A 109 -8.25 -12.54 -23.84
C ASN A 109 -8.15 -13.59 -22.72
N LEU A 110 -9.29 -14.20 -22.37
CA LEU A 110 -9.36 -15.27 -21.36
C LEU A 110 -9.07 -16.67 -21.94
N ASP A 111 -9.08 -16.80 -23.27
CA ASP A 111 -8.88 -18.07 -23.97
C ASP A 111 -7.42 -18.27 -24.40
N ALA A 112 -6.56 -17.28 -24.16
CA ALA A 112 -5.12 -17.44 -24.29
C ALA A 112 -4.64 -18.46 -23.25
N GLN A 113 -4.32 -19.67 -23.71
CA GLN A 113 -3.52 -20.62 -22.95
C GLN A 113 -2.05 -20.37 -23.26
N ASP A 114 -1.25 -20.15 -22.22
CA ASP A 114 0.22 -20.18 -22.27
C ASP A 114 0.75 -21.62 -22.26
#